data_AF-A0A914DKF2-F1
#
_entry.id   AF-A0A914DKF2-F1
#
_cell.length_a   1.000
_cell.length_b   1.000
_cell.length_c   1.000
_cell.angle_alpha   90.00
_cell.angle_beta   90.00
_cell.angle_gamma   90.00
#
_symmetry.space_group_name_H-M   'P 1'
#
loop_
_entity.id
_entity.type
_entity.pdbx_description
1 polymer ?
#
loop_
_entity_poly.entity_id
_entity_poly.type
_entity_poly.pdbx_seq_one_letter_code
_entity_poly.pdbx_strand_id
1 'polypeptide(L)'
;MGSQPTGPVVATPSIPVVPPSGEGQDANGGPLRFNAATGRRDQTRGQNPIEKGVPDQPREGSLNIDEVNSLIASFDVVSLYTNVDNESSIEAVLSLASENWNAINSFGLSLRDIKDLLKSCLSANIFTFNGIYYRQKRGLAMGNRIAPILAIAFMHSLESRALFCNPKVYVRYIDDTFIVAESEEALQSLFANLNSQIPHKKNHIVFHHDNARPHVEGRVF
;
A
#
# COMPACT_ATOMS: atom_id res chain seq x y z
N MET A 1 -31.83 29.53 -50.01
CA MET A 1 -31.23 30.42 -48.99
C MET A 1 -32.11 30.36 -47.75
N GLY A 2 -31.70 29.57 -46.75
CA GLY A 2 -32.43 29.42 -45.49
C GLY A 2 -31.46 29.63 -44.35
N SER A 3 -31.53 30.82 -43.75
CA SER A 3 -30.76 31.24 -42.58
C SER A 3 -31.24 30.50 -41.34
N GLN A 4 -30.37 29.74 -40.68
CA GLN A 4 -30.65 29.25 -39.32
C GLN A 4 -30.43 30.39 -38.29
N PRO A 5 -31.25 30.48 -37.23
CA PRO A 5 -31.05 31.45 -36.17
C PRO A 5 -29.93 30.98 -35.23
N THR A 6 -28.92 31.83 -35.05
CA THR A 6 -27.89 31.70 -34.01
C THR A 6 -28.53 31.92 -32.64
N GLY A 7 -28.62 30.87 -31.83
CA GLY A 7 -28.97 30.99 -30.41
C GLY A 7 -27.88 31.73 -29.59
N PRO A 8 -28.22 32.27 -28.42
CA PRO A 8 -27.30 33.08 -27.64
C PRO A 8 -26.15 32.24 -27.07
N VAL A 9 -24.92 32.74 -27.22
CA VAL A 9 -23.72 32.21 -26.57
C VAL A 9 -23.84 32.49 -25.07
N VAL A 10 -24.04 31.43 -24.28
CA VAL A 10 -23.99 31.52 -22.81
C VAL A 10 -22.52 31.76 -22.42
N ALA A 11 -22.24 32.94 -21.85
CA ALA A 11 -20.95 33.25 -21.27
C ALA A 11 -20.67 32.31 -20.09
N THR A 12 -19.58 31.58 -20.16
CA THR A 12 -19.05 30.84 -19.02
C THR A 12 -18.60 31.84 -17.95
N PRO A 13 -19.01 31.71 -16.68
CA PRO A 13 -18.53 32.60 -15.63
C PRO A 13 -17.03 32.35 -15.41
N SER A 14 -16.23 33.41 -15.56
CA SER A 14 -14.80 33.41 -15.27
C SER A 14 -14.59 33.18 -13.78
N ILE A 15 -13.88 32.11 -13.42
CA ILE A 15 -13.45 31.84 -12.04
C ILE A 15 -12.45 32.96 -11.65
N PRO A 16 -12.63 33.65 -10.51
CA PRO A 16 -11.65 34.63 -10.07
C PRO A 16 -10.33 33.93 -9.73
N VAL A 17 -9.26 34.35 -10.40
CA VAL A 17 -7.89 33.95 -10.07
C VAL A 17 -7.51 34.60 -8.75
N VAL A 18 -7.37 33.80 -7.70
CA VAL A 18 -6.83 34.26 -6.41
C VAL A 18 -5.34 34.52 -6.60
N PRO A 19 -4.82 35.74 -6.32
CA PRO A 19 -3.39 35.98 -6.37
C PRO A 19 -2.69 35.19 -5.26
N PRO A 20 -1.48 34.65 -5.52
CA PRO A 20 -0.75 33.90 -4.51
C PRO A 20 -0.49 34.78 -3.29
N SER A 21 -0.94 34.31 -2.13
CA SER A 21 -0.78 35.00 -0.85
C SER A 21 0.69 34.94 -0.42
N GLY A 22 1.29 36.13 -0.24
CA GLY A 22 2.45 36.45 0.61
C GLY A 22 3.64 35.49 0.64
N GLU A 23 4.78 35.94 0.12
CA GLU A 23 6.09 35.33 0.41
C GLU A 23 6.36 35.39 1.92
N GLY A 24 6.51 34.22 2.56
CA GLY A 24 6.88 34.13 3.96
C GLY A 24 8.28 34.70 4.20
N GLN A 25 8.43 35.47 5.28
CA GLN A 25 9.72 35.97 5.77
C GLN A 25 10.32 34.99 6.78
N ASP A 26 11.64 34.93 6.88
CA ASP A 26 12.32 34.24 7.98
C ASP A 26 12.24 35.04 9.30
N ALA A 27 12.73 34.47 10.40
CA ALA A 27 12.71 35.09 11.72
C ALA A 27 13.52 36.41 11.83
N ASN A 28 14.27 36.78 10.78
CA ASN A 28 15.05 38.01 10.69
C ASN A 28 14.54 38.98 9.60
N GLY A 29 13.34 38.73 9.04
CA GLY A 29 12.72 39.59 8.03
C GLY A 29 13.30 39.47 6.62
N GLY A 30 14.09 38.43 6.34
CA GLY A 30 14.64 38.14 5.01
C GLY A 30 13.73 37.26 4.14
N PRO A 31 13.86 37.30 2.81
CA PRO A 31 13.10 36.42 1.91
C PRO A 31 13.57 34.96 2.02
N LEU A 32 12.62 34.03 2.19
CA LEU A 32 12.90 32.59 2.28
C LEU A 32 13.49 32.07 0.96
N ARG A 33 14.74 31.57 0.98
CA ARG A 33 15.38 30.94 -0.18
C ARG A 33 15.08 29.44 -0.23
N PHE A 34 14.45 28.99 -1.31
CA PHE A 34 14.24 27.59 -1.64
C PHE A 34 15.50 27.00 -2.28
N ASN A 35 16.04 25.91 -1.73
CA ASN A 35 17.06 25.10 -2.41
C ASN A 35 16.38 23.93 -3.14
N ALA A 36 16.35 23.99 -4.47
CA ALA A 36 15.65 23.03 -5.33
C ALA A 36 16.29 21.62 -5.37
N ALA A 37 17.48 21.42 -4.79
CA ALA A 37 18.19 20.14 -4.85
C ALA A 37 17.80 19.16 -3.73
N THR A 38 17.21 19.62 -2.62
CA THR A 38 17.05 18.78 -1.41
C THR A 38 15.67 18.82 -0.77
N GLY A 39 14.74 19.66 -1.25
CA GLY A 39 13.34 19.67 -0.81
C GLY A 39 13.09 19.96 0.67
N ARG A 40 14.09 20.46 1.42
CA ARG A 40 13.97 20.80 2.85
C ARG A 40 14.11 22.31 3.07
N ARG A 41 13.30 22.84 4.00
CA ARG A 41 13.40 24.23 4.49
C ARG A 41 14.65 24.37 5.36
N ASP A 42 15.47 25.36 5.07
CA ASP A 42 16.68 25.65 5.84
C ASP A 42 16.30 26.29 7.20
N GLN A 43 16.63 25.61 8.30
CA GLN A 43 16.64 26.19 9.64
C GLN A 43 18.04 25.97 10.20
N THR A 44 18.82 27.05 10.29
CA THR A 44 20.11 27.06 10.98
C THR A 44 19.89 26.82 12.47
N ARG A 45 20.03 25.57 12.91
CA ARG A 45 20.03 25.16 14.33
C ARG A 45 21.46 25.26 14.87
N GLY A 46 21.62 26.02 15.95
CA GLY A 46 22.90 26.25 16.63
C GLY A 46 23.65 24.97 17.02
N GLN A 47 24.97 25.05 16.95
CA GLN A 47 25.91 23.97 17.26
C GLN A 47 25.93 23.70 18.78
N ASN A 48 25.63 22.46 19.17
CA ASN A 48 26.13 21.87 20.42
C ASN A 48 27.17 20.79 20.06
N PRO A 49 28.21 20.55 20.89
CA PRO A 49 29.33 19.67 20.53
C PRO A 49 28.90 18.21 20.42
N ILE A 50 29.38 17.53 19.37
CA ILE A 50 29.12 16.12 19.08
C ILE A 50 29.98 15.25 20.01
N GLU A 51 29.35 14.55 20.97
CA GLU A 51 29.92 13.32 21.52
C GLU A 51 30.03 12.30 20.37
N LYS A 52 31.24 11.78 20.15
CA LYS A 52 31.49 10.72 19.17
C LYS A 52 30.86 9.42 19.66
N GLY A 53 29.57 9.25 19.36
CA GLY A 53 28.88 7.97 19.44
C GLY A 53 29.54 6.97 18.50
N VAL A 54 29.84 5.79 19.02
CA VAL A 54 30.31 4.59 18.31
C VAL A 54 29.45 4.38 17.05
N PRO A 55 30.03 4.08 15.86
CA PRO A 55 29.23 3.79 14.69
C PRO A 55 28.34 2.59 14.98
N ASP A 56 27.03 2.80 14.81
CA ASP A 56 26.00 1.77 14.93
C ASP A 56 26.30 0.71 13.86
N GLN A 57 26.93 -0.39 14.27
CA GLN A 57 27.11 -1.55 13.40
C GLN A 57 25.71 -2.15 13.16
N PRO A 58 25.38 -2.55 11.93
CA PRO A 58 24.15 -3.29 11.69
C PRO A 58 24.16 -4.51 12.62
N ARG A 59 23.13 -4.63 13.46
CA ARG A 59 22.87 -5.88 14.17
C ARG A 59 22.44 -6.90 13.14
N GLU A 60 23.41 -7.48 12.46
CA GLU A 60 23.24 -8.74 11.76
C GLU A 60 22.95 -9.80 12.83
N GLY A 61 21.68 -9.90 13.21
CA GLY A 61 21.18 -11.17 13.72
C GLY A 61 21.33 -12.15 12.58
N SER A 62 22.41 -12.93 12.60
CA SER A 62 22.66 -13.97 11.60
C SER A 62 21.51 -14.97 11.73
N LEU A 63 20.54 -14.89 10.83
CA LEU A 63 19.56 -15.96 10.65
C LEU A 63 20.36 -17.18 10.23
N ASN A 64 20.55 -18.11 11.16
CA ASN A 64 21.25 -19.36 10.89
C ASN A 64 20.29 -20.26 10.11
N ILE A 65 20.17 -20.00 8.82
CA ILE A 65 19.43 -20.85 7.90
C ILE A 65 20.38 -22.02 7.62
N ASP A 66 20.14 -23.15 8.28
CA ASP A 66 20.81 -24.39 7.91
C ASP A 66 20.46 -24.70 6.45
N GLU A 67 21.34 -24.32 5.52
CA GLU A 67 21.15 -24.44 4.06
C GLU A 67 20.86 -25.88 3.63
N VAL A 68 21.29 -26.85 4.43
CA VAL A 68 21.18 -28.28 4.13
C VAL A 68 19.79 -28.85 4.46
N ASN A 69 19.01 -28.19 5.33
CA ASN A 69 17.72 -28.74 5.81
C ASN A 69 16.60 -27.69 5.86
N SER A 70 16.65 -26.69 4.99
CA SER A 70 15.62 -25.66 4.88
C SER A 70 15.08 -25.62 3.45
N LEU A 71 13.76 -25.60 3.31
CA LEU A 71 13.09 -25.46 2.02
C LEU A 71 12.74 -23.99 1.79
N ILE A 72 13.09 -23.51 0.60
CA ILE A 72 12.77 -22.15 0.15
C ILE A 72 11.61 -22.24 -0.83
N ALA A 73 10.62 -21.38 -0.66
CA ALA A 73 9.48 -21.28 -1.55
C ALA A 73 9.02 -19.83 -1.72
N SER A 74 8.41 -19.56 -2.86
CA SER A 74 7.62 -18.35 -3.07
C SER A 74 6.16 -18.71 -3.32
N PHE A 75 5.25 -17.93 -2.75
CA PHE A 75 3.85 -17.93 -3.14
C PHE A 75 3.46 -16.57 -3.72
N ASP A 76 2.70 -16.60 -4.80
CA ASP A 76 2.07 -15.43 -5.41
C ASP A 76 0.55 -15.51 -5.26
N VAL A 77 -0.12 -14.36 -5.16
CA VAL A 77 -1.58 -14.30 -5.13
C VAL A 77 -2.12 -13.90 -6.49
N VAL A 78 -2.84 -14.82 -7.13
CA VAL A 78 -3.34 -14.59 -8.49
C VAL A 78 -4.31 -13.41 -8.54
N SER A 79 -3.85 -12.36 -9.23
CA SER A 79 -4.66 -11.18 -9.57
C SER A 79 -5.30 -10.51 -8.34
N LEU A 80 -4.53 -10.32 -7.26
CA LEU A 80 -4.99 -9.75 -5.99
C LEU A 80 -5.88 -8.50 -6.19
N TYR A 81 -5.38 -7.52 -6.95
CA TYR A 81 -6.07 -6.24 -7.16
C TYR A 81 -7.43 -6.41 -7.86
N THR A 82 -7.58 -7.30 -8.83
CA THR A 82 -8.84 -7.44 -9.56
C THR A 82 -9.86 -8.31 -8.84
N ASN A 83 -9.39 -9.18 -7.93
CA ASN A 83 -10.21 -10.21 -7.30
C ASN A 83 -10.56 -9.97 -5.83
N VAL A 84 -9.91 -9.03 -5.16
CA VAL A 84 -10.24 -8.71 -3.77
C VAL A 84 -11.63 -8.06 -3.66
N ASP A 85 -12.40 -8.53 -2.68
CA ASP A 85 -13.67 -7.92 -2.31
C ASP A 85 -13.45 -6.59 -1.58
N ASN A 86 -14.06 -5.52 -2.11
CA ASN A 86 -13.89 -4.17 -1.61
C ASN A 86 -14.30 -4.06 -0.13
N GLU A 87 -15.44 -4.65 0.27
CA GLU A 87 -15.90 -4.58 1.66
C GLU A 87 -14.93 -5.32 2.59
N SER A 88 -14.47 -6.51 2.20
CA SER A 88 -13.48 -7.28 2.97
C SER A 88 -12.17 -6.49 3.16
N SER A 89 -11.70 -5.78 2.13
CA SER A 89 -10.51 -4.93 2.24
C SER A 89 -10.72 -3.71 3.14
N ILE A 90 -11.92 -3.12 3.14
CA ILE A 90 -12.28 -2.02 4.03
C ILE A 90 -12.31 -2.49 5.48
N GLU A 91 -12.96 -3.62 5.75
CA GLU A 91 -13.03 -4.21 7.09
C GLU A 91 -11.63 -4.55 7.62
N ALA A 92 -10.74 -5.06 6.76
CA ALA A 92 -9.35 -5.33 7.15
C ALA A 92 -8.61 -4.06 7.60
N VAL A 93 -8.77 -2.93 6.88
CA VAL A 93 -8.21 -1.64 7.29
C VAL A 93 -8.82 -1.15 8.59
N LEU A 94 -10.15 -1.28 8.77
CA LEU A 94 -10.84 -0.82 9.97
C LEU A 94 -10.45 -1.64 11.20
N SER A 95 -10.26 -2.96 11.07
CA SER A 95 -9.75 -3.81 12.15
C SER A 95 -8.36 -3.34 12.59
N LEU A 96 -7.45 -3.17 11.63
CA LEU A 96 -6.09 -2.70 11.90
C LEU A 96 -6.08 -1.31 12.53
N ALA A 97 -6.90 -0.40 12.03
CA ALA A 97 -7.03 0.94 12.58
C ALA A 97 -7.59 0.91 14.01
N SER A 98 -8.59 0.06 14.29
CA SER A 98 -9.19 -0.08 15.62
C SER A 98 -8.19 -0.66 16.63
N GLU A 99 -7.42 -1.67 16.24
CA GLU A 99 -6.40 -2.29 17.09
C GLU A 99 -5.28 -1.31 17.45
N ASN A 100 -4.97 -0.39 16.53
CA ASN A 100 -3.87 0.57 16.67
C ASN A 100 -4.37 2.01 16.90
N TRP A 101 -5.63 2.18 17.33
CA TRP A 101 -6.29 3.49 17.32
C TRP A 101 -5.54 4.55 18.15
N ASN A 102 -4.95 4.14 19.27
CA ASN A 102 -4.20 5.05 20.15
C ASN A 102 -2.83 5.46 19.59
N ALA A 103 -2.29 4.72 18.62
CA ALA A 103 -1.00 4.99 18.00
C ALA A 103 -1.12 5.85 16.73
N ILE A 104 -2.32 5.99 16.17
CA ILE A 104 -2.58 6.75 14.95
C ILE A 104 -3.17 8.12 15.26
N ASN A 105 -2.73 9.14 14.52
CA ASN A 105 -3.41 10.43 14.54
C ASN A 105 -4.62 10.35 13.61
N SER A 106 -5.82 10.28 14.17
CA SER A 106 -7.06 10.21 13.39
C SER A 106 -7.48 11.54 12.77
N PHE A 107 -6.81 12.65 13.08
CA PHE A 107 -7.17 14.00 12.65
C PHE A 107 -8.64 14.37 12.97
N GLY A 108 -9.19 13.78 14.04
CA GLY A 108 -10.59 13.99 14.45
C GLY A 108 -11.61 13.12 13.72
N LEU A 109 -11.18 12.23 12.81
CA LEU A 109 -12.06 11.27 12.14
C LEU A 109 -12.38 10.09 13.05
N SER A 110 -13.62 9.61 12.99
CA SER A 110 -14.01 8.33 13.57
C SER A 110 -13.74 7.17 12.61
N LEU A 111 -13.76 5.93 13.12
CA LEU A 111 -13.71 4.72 12.27
C LEU A 111 -14.84 4.70 11.23
N ARG A 112 -16.00 5.26 11.57
CA ARG A 112 -17.13 5.37 10.63
C ARG A 112 -16.80 6.34 9.50
N ASP A 113 -16.21 7.50 9.81
CA ASP A 113 -15.83 8.47 8.78
C ASP A 113 -14.77 7.88 7.84
N ILE A 114 -13.79 7.15 8.38
CA ILE A 114 -12.78 6.44 7.59
C ILE A 114 -13.46 5.40 6.68
N LYS A 115 -14.41 4.61 7.21
CA LYS A 115 -15.18 3.64 6.41
C LYS A 115 -15.90 4.30 5.24
N ASP A 116 -16.58 5.42 5.49
CA ASP A 116 -17.36 6.13 4.47
C ASP A 116 -16.45 6.77 3.40
N LEU A 117 -15.28 7.29 3.81
CA LEU A 117 -14.26 7.79 2.88
C LEU A 117 -13.68 6.67 2.01
N LEU A 118 -13.35 5.51 2.58
CA LEU A 118 -12.87 4.36 1.83
C LEU A 118 -13.91 3.87 0.82
N LYS A 119 -15.18 3.76 1.22
CA LYS A 119 -16.29 3.40 0.32
C LYS A 119 -16.42 4.39 -0.83
N SER A 120 -16.34 5.68 -0.53
CA SER A 120 -16.36 6.74 -1.53
C SER A 120 -15.22 6.56 -2.54
N CYS A 121 -13.97 6.39 -2.07
CA CYS A 121 -12.79 6.18 -2.91
C CYS A 121 -12.89 4.93 -3.81
N LEU A 122 -13.53 3.85 -3.34
CA LEU A 122 -13.68 2.62 -4.13
C LEU A 122 -14.91 2.64 -5.05
N SER A 123 -15.91 3.46 -4.75
CA SER A 123 -17.13 3.57 -5.55
C SER A 123 -16.93 4.35 -6.86
N ALA A 124 -15.93 5.23 -6.91
CA ALA A 124 -15.65 6.17 -8.00
C ALA A 124 -14.55 5.67 -8.96
N ASN A 125 -14.39 4.36 -9.11
CA ASN A 125 -13.41 3.77 -10.02
C ASN A 125 -13.98 3.70 -11.46
N ILE A 126 -13.82 4.78 -12.22
CA ILE A 126 -14.25 4.90 -13.62
C ILE A 126 -13.01 4.92 -14.52
N PHE A 127 -13.02 4.12 -15.58
CA PHE A 127 -11.98 4.10 -16.60
C PHE A 127 -12.59 4.05 -17.99
N THR A 128 -11.80 4.40 -19.02
CA THR A 128 -12.23 4.36 -20.42
C THR A 128 -11.51 3.26 -21.18
N PHE A 129 -12.24 2.55 -22.03
CA PHE A 129 -11.68 1.58 -22.97
C PHE A 129 -12.43 1.68 -24.29
N ASN A 130 -11.72 1.85 -25.41
CA ASN A 130 -12.31 2.10 -26.74
C ASN A 130 -13.36 3.23 -26.76
N GLY A 131 -13.11 4.31 -26.01
CA GLY A 131 -14.03 5.46 -25.91
C GLY A 131 -15.30 5.20 -25.09
N ILE A 132 -15.46 4.01 -24.50
CA ILE A 132 -16.59 3.66 -23.64
C ILE A 132 -16.15 3.77 -22.18
N TYR A 133 -17.00 4.38 -21.35
CA TYR A 133 -16.79 4.49 -19.91
C TYR A 133 -17.25 3.23 -19.20
N TYR A 134 -16.39 2.69 -18.35
CA TYR A 134 -16.66 1.54 -17.50
C TYR A 134 -16.45 1.92 -16.04
N ARG A 135 -17.26 1.31 -15.17
CA ARG A 135 -17.10 1.39 -13.73
C ARG A 135 -16.64 0.04 -13.21
N GLN A 136 -15.50 0.01 -12.53
CA GLN A 136 -15.03 -1.20 -11.86
C GLN A 136 -15.92 -1.50 -10.65
N LYS A 137 -16.58 -2.67 -10.68
CA LYS A 137 -17.52 -3.10 -9.63
C LYS A 137 -16.88 -3.91 -8.51
N ARG A 138 -15.75 -4.58 -8.80
CA ARG A 138 -15.02 -5.47 -7.89
C ARG A 138 -13.54 -5.19 -8.01
N GLY A 139 -12.81 -5.40 -6.91
CA GLY A 139 -11.38 -5.22 -6.87
C GLY A 139 -11.00 -3.78 -6.60
N LEU A 140 -9.70 -3.59 -6.50
CA LEU A 140 -9.04 -2.31 -6.31
C LEU A 140 -8.55 -1.84 -7.67
N ALA A 141 -9.01 -0.66 -8.08
CA ALA A 141 -8.57 -0.08 -9.33
C ALA A 141 -7.07 0.22 -9.27
N MET A 142 -6.33 -0.31 -10.25
CA MET A 142 -4.93 0.07 -10.43
C MET A 142 -4.85 1.58 -10.69
N GLY A 143 -3.91 2.25 -10.04
CA GLY A 143 -3.80 3.72 -10.07
C GLY A 143 -4.61 4.44 -9.00
N ASN A 144 -5.51 3.75 -8.27
CA ASN A 144 -6.12 4.33 -7.08
C ASN A 144 -5.09 4.38 -5.94
N ARG A 145 -4.83 5.57 -5.38
CA ARG A 145 -3.81 5.77 -4.34
C ARG A 145 -4.06 4.99 -3.05
N ILE A 146 -5.31 4.61 -2.77
CA ILE A 146 -5.65 3.83 -1.57
C ILE A 146 -5.62 2.31 -1.80
N ALA A 147 -5.54 1.87 -3.06
CA ALA A 147 -5.54 0.45 -3.41
C ALA A 147 -4.37 -0.33 -2.76
N PRO A 148 -3.11 0.14 -2.77
CA PRO A 148 -2.02 -0.59 -2.11
C PRO A 148 -2.25 -0.79 -0.61
N ILE A 149 -2.78 0.20 0.09
CA ILE A 149 -3.05 0.12 1.53
C ILE A 149 -4.13 -0.95 1.80
N LEU A 150 -5.19 -0.95 1.00
CA LEU A 150 -6.26 -1.94 1.11
C LEU A 150 -5.77 -3.36 0.80
N ALA A 151 -4.91 -3.53 -0.21
CA ALA A 151 -4.30 -4.81 -0.54
C ALA A 151 -3.41 -5.32 0.60
N ILE A 152 -2.54 -4.46 1.16
CA ILE A 152 -1.66 -4.82 2.27
C ILE A 152 -2.45 -5.23 3.51
N ALA A 153 -3.47 -4.45 3.88
CA ALA A 153 -4.33 -4.74 5.03
C ALA A 153 -5.11 -6.05 4.84
N PHE A 154 -5.66 -6.27 3.64
CA PHE A 154 -6.35 -7.50 3.32
C PHE A 154 -5.42 -8.72 3.44
N MET A 155 -4.22 -8.66 2.88
CA MET A 155 -3.22 -9.73 3.00
C MET A 155 -2.82 -9.96 4.45
N HIS A 156 -2.58 -8.90 5.22
CA HIS A 156 -2.29 -8.99 6.65
C HIS A 156 -3.40 -9.74 7.42
N SER A 157 -4.67 -9.48 7.08
CA SER A 157 -5.80 -10.17 7.71
C SER A 157 -5.86 -11.67 7.39
N LEU A 158 -5.32 -12.11 6.26
CA LEU A 158 -5.21 -13.54 5.92
C LEU A 158 -4.05 -14.18 6.70
N GLU A 159 -2.91 -13.49 6.70
CA GLU A 159 -1.67 -13.91 7.34
C GLU A 159 -1.82 -14.07 8.85
N SER A 160 -2.47 -13.11 9.51
CA SER A 160 -2.68 -13.13 10.97
C SER A 160 -3.46 -14.36 11.44
N ARG A 161 -4.28 -14.95 10.55
CA ARG A 161 -5.03 -16.18 10.81
C ARG A 161 -4.31 -17.45 10.36
N ALA A 162 -3.40 -17.35 9.39
CA ALA A 162 -2.76 -18.50 8.76
C ALA A 162 -1.36 -18.83 9.31
N LEU A 163 -0.60 -17.83 9.75
CA LEU A 163 0.83 -17.97 10.10
C LEU A 163 1.11 -18.62 11.47
N PHE A 164 0.16 -19.36 12.05
CA PHE A 164 0.38 -20.06 13.33
C PHE A 164 1.46 -21.15 13.25
N CYS A 165 1.78 -21.63 12.04
CA CYS A 165 2.79 -22.65 11.78
C CYS A 165 4.24 -22.13 11.77
N ASN A 166 4.47 -20.85 12.09
CA ASN A 166 5.78 -20.19 12.27
C ASN A 166 6.87 -20.69 11.32
N PRO A 167 6.81 -20.33 10.02
CA PRO A 167 7.94 -20.54 9.12
C PRO A 167 9.22 -19.87 9.69
N LYS A 168 10.40 -20.43 9.38
CA LYS A 168 11.69 -19.86 9.79
C LYS A 168 11.85 -18.42 9.29
N VAL A 169 11.40 -18.17 8.07
CA VAL A 169 11.34 -16.84 7.45
C VAL A 169 10.02 -16.71 6.71
N TYR A 170 9.35 -15.58 6.90
CA TYR A 170 8.23 -15.14 6.09
C TYR A 170 8.38 -13.66 5.78
N VAL A 171 8.56 -13.33 4.51
CA VAL A 171 8.65 -11.96 4.03
C VAL A 171 7.65 -11.79 2.90
N ARG A 172 6.97 -10.64 2.84
CA ARG A 172 6.03 -10.34 1.77
C ARG A 172 6.26 -8.95 1.20
N TYR A 173 6.16 -8.87 -0.13
CA TYR A 173 6.02 -7.63 -0.87
C TYR A 173 4.66 -7.60 -1.57
N ILE A 174 3.69 -6.91 -0.97
CA ILE A 174 2.29 -6.84 -1.43
C ILE A 174 1.63 -8.23 -1.58
N ASP A 175 1.70 -8.89 -2.73
CA ASP A 175 1.19 -10.24 -3.00
C ASP A 175 2.30 -11.30 -3.07
N ASP A 176 3.52 -10.92 -3.42
CA ASP A 176 4.67 -11.81 -3.51
C ASP A 176 5.18 -12.18 -2.11
N THR A 177 5.25 -13.47 -1.82
CA THR A 177 5.77 -13.99 -0.54
C THR A 177 7.04 -14.79 -0.75
N PHE A 178 7.96 -14.67 0.19
CA PHE A 178 9.19 -15.44 0.30
C PHE A 178 9.20 -16.17 1.64
N ILE A 179 9.38 -17.48 1.60
CA ILE A 179 9.18 -18.37 2.74
C ILE A 179 10.36 -19.32 2.86
N VAL A 180 10.83 -19.50 4.09
CA VAL A 180 11.76 -20.57 4.46
C VAL A 180 11.09 -21.46 5.49
N ALA A 181 10.96 -22.75 5.18
CA ALA A 181 10.31 -23.77 6.00
C ALA A 181 11.29 -24.90 6.37
N GLU A 182 10.98 -25.62 7.45
CA GLU A 182 11.84 -26.72 7.95
C GLU A 182 11.62 -28.05 7.21
N SER A 183 10.44 -28.23 6.62
CA SER A 183 10.07 -29.44 5.89
C SER A 183 9.01 -29.15 4.82
N GLU A 184 8.82 -30.10 3.91
CA GLU A 184 7.83 -29.98 2.84
C GLU A 184 6.41 -30.00 3.42
N GLU A 185 6.18 -30.80 4.45
CA GLU A 185 4.89 -30.89 5.16
C GLU A 185 4.52 -29.57 5.82
N ALA A 186 5.49 -28.88 6.43
CA ALA A 186 5.28 -27.57 7.03
C ALA A 186 4.88 -26.53 5.96
N LEU A 187 5.58 -26.55 4.81
CA LEU A 187 5.29 -25.66 3.69
C LEU A 187 3.91 -25.93 3.07
N GLN A 188 3.56 -27.20 2.83
CA GLN A 188 2.26 -27.60 2.31
C GLN A 188 1.13 -27.27 3.29
N SER A 189 1.36 -27.44 4.59
CA SER A 189 0.39 -27.07 5.63
C SER A 189 0.15 -25.55 5.65
N LEU A 190 1.22 -24.75 5.55
CA LEU A 190 1.11 -23.30 5.47
C LEU A 190 0.34 -22.87 4.20
N PHE A 191 0.66 -23.46 3.04
CA PHE A 191 -0.04 -23.19 1.79
C PHE A 191 -1.54 -23.52 1.87
N ALA A 192 -1.89 -24.69 2.43
CA ALA A 192 -3.27 -25.09 2.63
C ALA A 192 -3.99 -24.15 3.60
N ASN A 193 -3.32 -23.76 4.70
CA ASN A 193 -3.87 -22.84 5.69
C ASN A 193 -4.13 -21.45 5.09
N LEU A 194 -3.17 -20.88 4.35
CA LEU A 194 -3.33 -19.59 3.68
C LEU A 194 -4.55 -19.60 2.74
N ASN A 195 -4.68 -20.62 1.90
CA ASN A 195 -5.82 -20.76 1.00
C ASN A 195 -7.15 -20.97 1.74
N SER A 196 -7.14 -21.64 2.89
CA SER A 196 -8.35 -21.85 3.72
C SER A 196 -8.90 -20.56 4.34
N GLN A 197 -8.05 -19.55 4.54
CA GLN A 197 -8.45 -18.26 5.13
C GLN A 197 -9.18 -17.36 4.13
N ILE A 198 -9.10 -17.67 2.84
CA ILE A 198 -9.71 -16.88 1.77
C ILE A 198 -11.22 -17.18 1.74
N PRO A 199 -12.09 -16.18 1.90
CA PRO A 199 -13.53 -16.40 1.87
C PRO A 199 -13.98 -16.98 0.51
N HIS A 200 -14.37 -18.26 0.50
CA HIS A 200 -14.77 -19.02 -0.71
C HIS A 200 -15.92 -18.37 -1.52
N LYS A 201 -16.70 -17.48 -0.92
CA LYS A 201 -17.94 -16.97 -1.54
C LYS A 201 -17.77 -15.71 -2.40
N LYS A 202 -16.59 -15.07 -2.44
CA LYS A 202 -16.44 -13.78 -3.15
C LYS A 202 -15.09 -13.53 -3.85
N ASN A 203 -14.03 -14.23 -3.45
CA ASN A 203 -12.68 -13.93 -3.89
C ASN A 203 -12.14 -15.08 -4.75
N HIS A 204 -11.72 -14.79 -5.99
CA HIS A 204 -10.90 -15.71 -6.80
C HIS A 204 -9.41 -15.52 -6.48
N ILE A 205 -9.12 -15.33 -5.19
CA ILE A 205 -7.77 -15.17 -4.68
C ILE A 205 -7.31 -16.58 -4.33
N VAL A 206 -6.19 -16.99 -4.88
CA VAL A 206 -5.56 -18.27 -4.62
C VAL A 206 -4.08 -18.01 -4.55
N PHE A 207 -3.42 -18.52 -3.50
CA PHE A 207 -1.97 -18.57 -3.48
C PHE A 207 -1.53 -19.64 -4.48
N HIS A 208 -0.63 -19.29 -5.38
CA HIS A 208 0.07 -20.20 -6.27
C HIS A 208 1.45 -20.49 -5.71
N HIS A 209 1.86 -21.75 -5.76
CA HIS A 209 3.23 -22.13 -5.46
C HIS A 209 4.01 -22.19 -6.77
N ASP A 210 5.00 -21.32 -6.91
CA ASP A 210 6.01 -21.51 -7.92
C ASP A 210 7.00 -22.55 -7.41
N ASN A 211 7.06 -23.69 -8.11
CA ASN A 211 8.10 -24.71 -7.93
C ASN A 211 9.45 -24.15 -8.40
N ALA A 212 9.95 -23.10 -7.77
CA ALA A 212 11.34 -22.70 -7.91
C ALA A 212 12.16 -23.78 -7.21
N ARG A 213 12.74 -24.69 -8.01
CA ARG A 213 13.88 -25.50 -7.57
C ARG A 213 14.90 -24.56 -6.91
N PRO A 214 15.68 -25.02 -5.92
CA PRO A 214 16.72 -24.19 -5.32
C PRO A 214 17.78 -23.90 -6.38
N HIS A 215 17.62 -22.83 -7.13
CA HIS A 215 18.67 -22.18 -7.87
C HIS A 215 18.84 -20.82 -7.23
N VAL A 216 19.62 -20.83 -6.16
CA VAL A 216 20.24 -19.63 -5.60
C VAL A 216 21.26 -19.16 -6.64
N GLU A 217 20.79 -18.47 -7.68
CA GLU A 217 21.67 -17.64 -8.49
C GLU A 217 21.49 -16.21 -7.99
N GLY A 218 22.46 -15.79 -7.17
CA GLY A 218 22.44 -14.49 -6.52
C GLY A 218 22.28 -13.36 -7.53
N ARG A 219 21.12 -12.71 -7.51
CA ARG A 219 21.02 -11.29 -7.84
C ARG A 219 20.64 -10.53 -6.59
N VAL A 220 21.66 -9.90 -6.03
CA VAL A 220 21.52 -8.75 -5.15
C VAL A 220 20.80 -7.66 -5.97
N PHE A 221 19.71 -7.12 -5.44
CA PHE A 221 19.06 -5.91 -5.96
C PHE A 221 19.93 -4.68 -5.66
#